data_AF-A0A6P0R7N2-F1
#
_entry.id   AF-A0A6P0R7N2-F1
#
_cell.length_a   1.000
_cell.length_b   1.000
_cell.length_c   1.000
_cell.angle_alpha   90.00
_cell.angle_beta   90.00
_cell.angle_gamma   90.00
#
_symmetry.space_group_name_H-M   'P 1'
#
loop_
_entity.id
_entity.type
_entity.pdbx_description
1 polymer ?
#
loop_
_entity_poly.entity_id
_entity_poly.type
_entity_poly.pdbx_seq_one_letter_code
_entity_poly.pdbx_strand_id
1 'polypeptide(L)'
;PLKPGLVLTNPDRPCKQIDIFKKAGWDVVEATQPTIPDDWPLYMSSKWLCMNILILDPERIIVERQEEPIHKLFKDLGFEVIPVDFRHVYTFGGSFHCVTCDVRRNSQLESYGFAEPTD
;
A
#
# COMPACT_ATOMS: atom_id res chain seq x y z
N PRO A 1 -1.25 5.58 0.96
CA PRO A 1 -0.99 6.41 -0.24
C PRO A 1 0.10 5.76 -1.10
N LEU A 2 0.00 5.82 -2.43
CA LEU A 2 0.99 5.19 -3.31
C LEU A 2 1.95 6.21 -3.94
N LYS A 3 1.39 7.18 -4.65
CA LYS A 3 2.11 8.29 -5.27
C LYS A 3 1.18 9.52 -5.29
N PRO A 4 1.66 10.73 -5.60
CA PRO A 4 0.80 11.89 -5.73
C PRO A 4 -0.43 11.59 -6.60
N GLY A 5 -1.62 11.82 -6.06
CA GLY A 5 -2.88 11.55 -6.78
C GLY A 5 -3.35 10.09 -6.78
N LEU A 6 -2.71 9.16 -6.08
CA LEU A 6 -3.11 7.75 -6.09
C LEU A 6 -3.07 7.12 -4.69
N VAL A 7 -4.20 6.56 -4.25
CA VAL A 7 -4.33 5.87 -2.97
C VAL A 7 -4.85 4.43 -3.14
N LEU A 8 -4.22 3.51 -2.42
CA LEU A 8 -4.68 2.13 -2.28
C LEU A 8 -5.58 2.01 -1.05
N THR A 9 -6.74 1.37 -1.20
CA THR A 9 -7.70 1.13 -0.12
C THR A 9 -7.93 -0.36 0.09
N ASN A 10 -8.23 -0.72 1.34
CA ASN A 10 -8.65 -2.07 1.69
C ASN A 10 -10.16 -2.21 1.42
N PRO A 11 -10.62 -3.13 0.55
CA PRO A 11 -12.04 -3.28 0.23
C PRO A 11 -12.88 -3.73 1.44
N ASP A 12 -12.30 -4.49 2.38
CA ASP A 12 -12.99 -4.95 3.60
C ASP A 12 -13.08 -3.86 4.68
N ARG A 13 -12.33 -2.76 4.53
CA ARG A 13 -12.24 -1.66 5.49
C ARG A 13 -12.43 -0.31 4.79
N PRO A 14 -13.63 -0.05 4.24
CA PRO A 14 -13.88 1.16 3.46
C PRO A 14 -13.68 2.43 4.30
N CYS A 15 -13.00 3.42 3.73
CA CYS A 15 -12.79 4.71 4.36
C CYS A 15 -14.11 5.53 4.35
N LYS A 16 -14.59 5.92 5.53
CA LYS A 16 -15.82 6.74 5.65
C LYS A 16 -15.65 8.16 5.08
N GLN A 17 -14.41 8.62 4.97
CA GLN A 17 -14.05 9.94 4.45
C GLN A 17 -13.41 9.85 3.07
N ILE A 18 -13.68 8.80 2.28
CA ILE A 18 -13.00 8.60 0.99
C ILE A 18 -13.17 9.79 0.02
N ASP A 19 -14.24 10.55 0.17
CA ASP A 19 -14.52 11.72 -0.67
C ASP A 19 -13.48 12.84 -0.52
N ILE A 20 -12.67 12.87 0.55
CA ILE A 20 -11.55 13.82 0.66
C ILE A 20 -10.52 13.57 -0.45
N PHE A 21 -10.27 12.30 -0.78
CA PHE A 21 -9.34 11.91 -1.85
C PHE A 21 -9.94 12.26 -3.21
N LYS A 22 -11.22 11.93 -3.43
CA LYS A 22 -11.89 12.24 -4.69
C LYS A 22 -11.95 13.75 -4.96
N LYS A 23 -12.27 14.56 -3.94
CA LYS A 23 -12.28 16.03 -4.05
C LYS A 23 -10.90 16.62 -4.32
N ALA A 24 -9.85 15.99 -3.78
CA ALA A 24 -8.46 16.34 -4.06
C ALA A 24 -7.98 15.86 -5.46
N GLY A 25 -8.86 15.21 -6.25
CA GLY A 25 -8.52 14.69 -7.58
C GLY A 25 -7.68 13.41 -7.54
N TRP A 26 -7.70 12.66 -6.44
CA TRP A 26 -6.97 11.40 -6.31
C TRP A 26 -7.77 10.21 -6.84
N ASP A 27 -7.08 9.34 -7.55
CA ASP A 27 -7.56 8.01 -7.89
C ASP A 27 -7.56 7.10 -6.66
N VAL A 28 -8.69 6.46 -6.44
CA VAL A 28 -8.91 5.50 -5.34
C VAL A 28 -8.98 4.12 -5.94
N VAL A 29 -8.03 3.26 -5.57
CA VAL A 29 -7.92 1.90 -6.10
C VAL A 29 -7.98 0.91 -4.96
N GLU A 30 -8.80 -0.12 -5.10
CA GLU A 30 -8.88 -1.19 -4.11
C GLU A 30 -7.75 -2.20 -4.28
N ALA A 31 -7.20 -2.67 -3.17
CA ALA A 31 -6.25 -3.76 -3.16
C ALA A 31 -6.91 -5.07 -3.61
N THR A 32 -6.13 -5.93 -4.26
CA THR A 32 -6.56 -7.29 -4.59
C THR A 32 -6.68 -8.13 -3.34
N GLN A 33 -7.51 -9.19 -3.41
CA GLN A 33 -7.62 -10.16 -2.33
C GLN A 33 -6.26 -10.82 -2.02
N PRO A 34 -5.90 -11.02 -0.73
CA PRO A 34 -4.67 -11.70 -0.34
C PRO A 34 -4.63 -13.15 -0.82
N THR A 35 -3.44 -13.66 -1.16
CA THR A 35 -3.25 -15.07 -1.57
C THR A 35 -2.72 -15.97 -0.46
N ILE A 36 -2.31 -15.40 0.67
CA ILE A 36 -1.82 -16.17 1.81
C ILE A 36 -2.85 -17.23 2.28
N PRO A 37 -2.45 -18.49 2.51
CA PRO A 37 -3.34 -19.56 2.98
C PRO A 37 -4.04 -19.24 4.30
N ASP A 38 -5.25 -19.80 4.50
CA ASP A 38 -6.02 -19.65 5.75
C ASP A 38 -5.34 -20.27 6.97
N ASP A 39 -4.53 -21.32 6.76
CA ASP A 39 -3.80 -22.04 7.80
C ASP A 39 -2.42 -21.42 8.11
N TRP A 40 -2.02 -20.37 7.39
CA TRP A 40 -0.76 -19.68 7.67
C TRP A 40 -0.81 -18.94 9.02
N PRO A 41 0.18 -19.13 9.92
CA PRO A 41 0.15 -18.49 11.23
C PRO A 41 0.34 -16.97 11.11
N LEU A 42 -0.63 -16.20 11.60
CA LEU A 42 -0.59 -14.74 11.70
C LEU A 42 -0.97 -14.33 13.14
N TYR A 43 0.02 -14.00 13.97
CA TYR A 43 -0.25 -13.80 15.41
C TYR A 43 -0.82 -12.43 15.77
N MET A 44 -0.54 -11.41 14.96
CA MET A 44 -0.82 -10.01 15.32
C MET A 44 -1.48 -9.20 14.20
N SER A 45 -1.76 -9.81 13.04
CA SER A 45 -2.24 -9.08 11.86
C SER A 45 -3.16 -9.94 11.00
N SER A 46 -3.83 -9.30 10.05
CA SER A 46 -4.66 -9.96 9.04
C SER A 46 -3.87 -10.27 7.77
N LYS A 47 -4.46 -11.11 6.90
CA LYS A 47 -3.96 -11.41 5.55
C LYS A 47 -3.71 -10.18 4.67
N TRP A 48 -4.35 -9.06 4.96
CA TRP A 48 -4.13 -7.75 4.33
C TRP A 48 -2.71 -7.17 4.51
N LEU A 49 -1.75 -7.92 5.03
CA LEU A 49 -0.33 -7.58 4.92
C LEU A 49 0.17 -7.56 3.46
N CYS A 50 -0.55 -8.18 2.52
CA CYS A 50 -0.25 -8.09 1.08
C CYS A 50 -0.20 -6.64 0.54
N MET A 51 -1.00 -5.73 1.12
CA MET A 51 -1.00 -4.31 0.78
C MET A 51 -0.06 -3.47 1.67
N ASN A 52 0.64 -4.08 2.63
CA ASN A 52 1.62 -3.41 3.50
C ASN A 52 2.99 -3.34 2.81
N ILE A 53 3.01 -2.58 1.72
CA ILE A 53 4.11 -2.47 0.76
C ILE A 53 5.09 -1.35 1.12
N LEU A 54 6.29 -1.35 0.52
CA LEU A 54 7.23 -0.23 0.64
C LEU A 54 7.44 0.43 -0.71
N ILE A 55 7.28 1.75 -0.76
CA ILE A 55 7.46 2.56 -1.96
C ILE A 55 8.83 3.19 -1.90
N LEU A 56 9.67 2.91 -2.89
CA LEU A 56 11.00 3.48 -2.97
C LEU A 56 10.93 4.91 -3.54
N ASP A 57 10.11 5.07 -4.58
CA ASP A 57 9.83 6.33 -5.27
C ASP A 57 8.50 6.20 -6.05
N PRO A 58 8.01 7.24 -6.77
CA PRO A 58 6.75 7.17 -7.49
C PRO A 58 6.64 6.10 -8.59
N GLU A 59 7.74 5.44 -8.95
CA GLU A 59 7.80 4.43 -10.00
C GLU A 59 8.06 3.02 -9.45
N ARG A 60 8.74 2.86 -8.31
CA ARG A 60 9.21 1.56 -7.81
C ARG A 60 8.58 1.17 -6.48
N ILE A 61 8.10 -0.07 -6.40
CA ILE A 61 7.40 -0.62 -5.24
C ILE A 61 7.91 -2.01 -4.87
N ILE A 62 8.15 -2.24 -3.57
CA ILE A 62 8.51 -3.55 -3.02
C ILE A 62 7.24 -4.23 -2.51
N VAL A 63 7.04 -5.47 -2.95
CA VAL A 63 5.89 -6.31 -2.63
C VAL A 63 6.33 -7.71 -2.22
N GLU A 64 5.45 -8.43 -1.55
CA GLU A 64 5.74 -9.80 -1.15
C GLU A 64 5.63 -10.72 -2.38
N ARG A 65 6.64 -11.57 -2.59
CA ARG A 65 6.84 -12.34 -3.82
C ARG A 65 5.67 -13.23 -4.25
N GLN A 66 4.94 -13.86 -3.33
CA GLN A 66 3.89 -14.82 -3.68
C GLN A 66 2.48 -14.17 -3.71
N GLU A 67 2.35 -12.87 -3.42
CA GLU A 67 1.11 -12.10 -3.60
C GLU A 67 0.91 -11.66 -5.07
N GLU A 68 0.93 -12.60 -6.02
CA GLU A 68 0.89 -12.30 -7.46
C GLU A 68 -0.24 -11.35 -7.93
N PRO A 69 -1.47 -11.41 -7.38
CA PRO A 69 -2.54 -10.48 -7.76
C PRO A 69 -2.18 -9.01 -7.50
N ILE A 70 -1.52 -8.70 -6.38
CA ILE A 70 -1.15 -7.32 -6.08
C ILE A 70 -0.04 -6.83 -7.03
N HIS A 71 0.79 -7.75 -7.53
CA HIS A 71 1.82 -7.40 -8.51
C HIS A 71 1.19 -6.93 -9.82
N LYS A 72 0.17 -7.66 -10.29
CA LYS A 72 -0.55 -7.29 -11.51
C LYS A 72 -1.20 -5.92 -11.35
N LEU A 73 -1.89 -5.69 -10.22
CA LEU A 73 -2.48 -4.39 -9.91
C LEU A 73 -1.45 -3.26 -9.99
N PHE A 74 -0.30 -3.40 -9.32
CA PHE A 74 0.71 -2.35 -9.34
C PHE A 74 1.37 -2.15 -10.71
N LYS A 75 1.56 -3.21 -11.49
CA LYS A 75 2.04 -3.10 -12.88
C LYS A 75 1.04 -2.32 -13.74
N ASP A 76 -0.25 -2.62 -13.61
CA ASP A 76 -1.32 -1.93 -14.34
C ASP A 76 -1.42 -0.44 -13.92
N LEU A 77 -1.05 -0.11 -12.67
CA LEU A 77 -0.92 1.26 -12.15
C LEU A 77 0.41 1.96 -12.53
N GLY A 78 1.25 1.28 -13.32
CA GLY A 78 2.51 1.82 -13.86
C GLY A 78 3.70 1.77 -12.90
N PHE A 79 3.70 0.88 -11.90
CA PHE A 79 4.86 0.65 -11.05
C PHE A 79 5.78 -0.44 -11.60
N GLU A 80 7.08 -0.25 -11.44
CA GLU A 80 8.08 -1.32 -11.44
C GLU A 80 7.97 -2.08 -10.10
N VAL A 81 7.51 -3.33 -10.19
CA VAL A 81 7.29 -4.19 -9.03
C VAL A 81 8.56 -4.98 -8.71
N ILE A 82 9.05 -4.83 -7.48
CA ILE A 82 10.23 -5.52 -6.94
C ILE A 82 9.74 -6.61 -5.95
N PRO A 83 9.62 -7.87 -6.37
CA PRO A 83 9.14 -8.94 -5.51
C PRO A 83 10.24 -9.45 -4.56
N VAL A 84 9.97 -9.42 -3.26
CA VAL A 84 10.87 -9.93 -2.22
C VAL A 84 10.15 -11.04 -1.44
N ASP A 85 10.82 -12.17 -1.25
CA ASP A 85 10.28 -13.26 -0.44
C ASP A 85 10.34 -12.85 1.03
N PHE A 86 9.17 -12.63 1.63
CA PHE A 86 9.06 -12.00 2.95
C PHE A 86 7.91 -12.56 3.80
N ARG A 87 7.24 -13.64 3.34
CA ARG A 87 6.01 -14.15 3.96
C ARG A 87 6.17 -14.58 5.40
N HIS A 88 7.33 -15.12 5.79
CA HIS A 88 7.56 -15.51 7.18
C HIS A 88 7.49 -14.34 8.17
N VAL A 89 7.76 -13.11 7.72
CA VAL A 89 7.63 -11.92 8.58
C VAL A 89 6.18 -11.56 8.84
N TYR A 90 5.24 -11.97 7.97
CA TYR A 90 3.81 -11.74 8.17
C TYR A 90 3.32 -12.36 9.47
N THR A 91 3.90 -13.52 9.85
CA THR A 91 3.59 -14.22 11.09
C THR A 91 3.83 -13.34 12.32
N PHE A 92 4.82 -12.45 12.25
CA PHE A 92 5.16 -11.48 13.29
C PHE A 92 4.45 -10.13 13.12
N GLY A 93 3.37 -10.08 12.35
CA GLY A 93 2.46 -8.92 12.33
C GLY A 93 2.88 -7.76 11.43
N GLY A 94 3.74 -7.99 10.45
CA GLY A 94 4.19 -6.90 9.57
C GLY A 94 4.62 -7.36 8.19
N SER A 95 4.62 -6.40 7.26
CA SER A 95 5.34 -6.50 5.99
C SER A 95 6.24 -5.27 5.85
N PHE A 96 6.60 -4.88 4.63
CA PHE A 96 7.70 -3.94 4.36
C PHE A 96 7.49 -2.58 5.04
N HIS A 97 6.28 -2.02 5.02
CA HIS A 97 6.02 -0.74 5.68
C HIS A 97 6.16 -0.83 7.20
N CYS A 98 5.67 -1.91 7.81
CA CYS A 98 5.75 -2.09 9.26
C CYS A 98 7.17 -2.27 9.78
N VAL A 99 8.07 -2.84 8.98
CA VAL A 99 9.45 -3.18 9.41
C VAL A 99 10.50 -2.18 8.92
N THR A 100 10.07 -1.09 8.30
CA THR A 100 10.95 -0.03 7.83
C THR A 100 10.50 1.32 8.36
N CYS A 101 11.44 2.26 8.42
CA CYS A 101 11.17 3.66 8.74
C CYS A 101 11.99 4.51 7.77
N ASP A 102 11.32 5.26 6.91
CA ASP A 102 11.94 6.10 5.90
C ASP A 102 12.48 7.40 6.52
N VAL A 103 13.76 7.39 6.86
CA VAL A 103 14.45 8.52 7.51
C VAL A 103 14.68 9.70 6.55
N ARG A 104 14.84 9.42 5.24
CA ARG A 104 15.09 10.45 4.23
C ARG A 104 14.56 10.04 2.87
N ARG A 105 13.80 10.94 2.25
CA ARG A 105 13.41 10.91 0.83
C ARG A 105 13.90 12.17 0.13
N ASN A 106 14.23 12.07 -1.14
CA ASN A 106 14.64 13.23 -1.93
C ASN A 106 13.40 13.93 -2.50
N SER A 107 12.83 14.84 -1.74
CA SER A 107 11.62 15.59 -2.11
C SER A 107 11.60 16.96 -1.44
N GLN A 108 10.67 17.81 -1.85
CA GLN A 108 10.36 19.07 -1.18
C GLN A 108 9.03 18.93 -0.41
N LEU A 109 8.73 19.92 0.43
CA LEU A 109 7.42 20.03 1.07
C LEU A 109 6.41 20.58 0.04
N GLU A 110 5.35 19.83 -0.22
CA GLU A 110 4.35 20.12 -1.26
C GLU A 110 2.93 19.84 -0.75
N SER A 111 1.93 20.51 -1.35
CA SER A 111 0.51 20.21 -1.15
C SER A 111 -0.02 19.32 -2.28
N TYR A 112 -0.86 18.35 -1.93
CA TYR A 112 -1.43 17.39 -2.86
C TYR A 112 -2.95 17.53 -3.03
N GLY A 113 -3.47 18.75 -2.88
CA GLY A 113 -4.86 19.09 -3.21
C GLY A 113 -5.89 18.81 -2.10
N PHE A 114 -5.46 18.45 -0.90
CA PHE A 114 -6.35 18.35 0.26
C PHE A 114 -6.62 19.75 0.82
N ALA A 115 -7.89 20.05 1.11
CA ALA A 115 -8.28 21.28 1.80
C ALA A 115 -7.74 21.27 3.25
N GLU A 116 -7.46 22.46 3.78
CA GLU A 116 -7.03 22.59 5.17
C GLU A 116 -8.20 22.21 6.12
N PRO A 117 -7.93 21.68 7.33
CA PRO A 117 -8.98 21.29 8.28
C PRO A 117 -9.93 22.42 8.72
N THR A 118 -9.64 23.67 8.34
CA THR A 118 -10.37 24.88 8.71
C THR A 118 -11.29 25.43 7.62
N ASP A 119 -11.33 24.81 6.43
CA ASP A 119 -12.23 25.19 5.33
C ASP A 119 -13.61 24.50 5.40
#